data_AF-A0AAU1QJM4-F1
#
_entry.id   AF-A0AAU1QJM4-F1
#
_cell.length_a   1.000
_cell.length_b   1.000
_cell.length_c   1.000
_cell.angle_alpha   90.00
_cell.angle_beta   90.00
_cell.angle_gamma   90.00
#
_symmetry.space_group_name_H-M   'P 1'
#
loop_
_entity.id
_entity.type
_entity.pdbx_description
1 polymer ?
#
loop_
_entity_poly.entity_id
_entity_poly.type
_entity_poly.pdbx_seq_one_letter_code
_entity_poly.pdbx_strand_id
1 'polypeptide(L)'
;MIGVEGVLGILAALRRADVDVRIGGGWGIDALVGEQTRAHSDLDLMHRQEQEPRVVAALAGEGFAETLDVRPVRFVLSAPDGRDIDLHPLAFAPDGSAVQSSLDPRSPFVYPAACFVTGTIGGVTVPCLSAQRQVDFHQGYEPREQDLHDMALLRGAFGITTHF
;
A
#
# COMPACT_ATOMS: atom_id res chain seq x y z
N MET A 1 -14.64 -2.06 -7.27
CA MET A 1 -13.95 -2.84 -6.21
C MET A 1 -12.86 -3.67 -6.83
N ILE A 2 -11.70 -3.72 -6.19
CA ILE A 2 -10.60 -4.60 -6.59
C ILE A 2 -10.82 -5.94 -5.87
N GLY A 3 -10.69 -7.05 -6.60
CA GLY A 3 -10.71 -8.40 -6.02
C GLY A 3 -9.31 -9.01 -6.01
N VAL A 4 -9.15 -10.18 -5.38
CA VAL A 4 -7.88 -10.93 -5.29
C VAL A 4 -7.18 -11.06 -6.65
N GLU A 5 -7.90 -11.51 -7.68
CA GLU A 5 -7.33 -11.64 -9.04
C GLU A 5 -6.88 -10.29 -9.62
N GLY A 6 -7.62 -9.22 -9.33
CA GLY A 6 -7.29 -7.86 -9.77
C GLY A 6 -5.98 -7.37 -9.15
N VAL A 7 -5.82 -7.55 -7.83
CA VAL A 7 -4.57 -7.20 -7.13
C VAL A 7 -3.40 -8.01 -7.70
N LEU A 8 -3.55 -9.33 -7.81
CA LEU A 8 -2.47 -10.18 -8.32
C LEU A 8 -2.11 -9.85 -9.78
N GLY A 9 -3.10 -9.49 -10.61
CA GLY A 9 -2.88 -9.00 -11.98
C GLY A 9 -2.04 -7.73 -12.03
N ILE A 10 -2.39 -6.74 -11.20
CA ILE A 10 -1.64 -5.47 -11.07
C ILE A 10 -0.20 -5.73 -10.59
N LEU A 11 -0.02 -6.54 -9.56
CA LEU A 11 1.32 -6.89 -9.05
C LEU A 11 2.15 -7.64 -10.09
N ALA A 12 1.52 -8.51 -10.88
CA ALA A 12 2.20 -9.21 -11.97
C ALA A 12 2.62 -8.25 -13.09
N ALA A 13 1.80 -7.26 -13.43
CA ALA A 13 2.13 -6.22 -14.40
C ALA A 13 3.33 -5.38 -13.95
N LEU A 14 3.33 -4.93 -12.69
CA LEU A 14 4.44 -4.18 -12.10
C LEU A 14 5.73 -5.03 -12.06
N ARG A 15 5.63 -6.31 -11.69
CA ARG A 15 6.77 -7.22 -11.70
C ARG A 15 7.34 -7.43 -13.10
N ARG A 16 6.50 -7.58 -14.14
CA ARG A 16 6.95 -7.67 -15.55
C ARG A 16 7.68 -6.41 -15.99
N ALA A 17 7.27 -5.26 -15.46
CA ALA A 17 7.94 -3.99 -15.66
C ALA A 17 9.18 -3.79 -14.76
N ASP A 18 9.60 -4.82 -14.00
CA ASP A 18 10.72 -4.80 -13.03
C ASP A 18 10.62 -3.61 -12.06
N VAL A 19 9.41 -3.46 -11.52
CA VAL A 19 9.05 -2.51 -10.46
C VAL A 19 8.87 -3.28 -9.15
N ASP A 20 9.52 -2.79 -8.10
CA ASP A 20 9.36 -3.30 -6.75
C ASP A 20 8.31 -2.47 -5.99
N VAL A 21 7.24 -3.12 -5.56
CA VAL A 21 6.22 -2.50 -4.71
C VAL A 21 6.06 -3.24 -3.39
N ARG A 22 5.51 -2.54 -2.40
CA ARG A 22 4.96 -3.09 -1.16
C ARG A 22 3.50 -2.70 -1.09
N ILE A 23 2.65 -3.58 -0.58
CA ILE A 23 1.23 -3.30 -0.38
C ILE A 23 1.02 -2.69 1.01
N GLY A 24 0.27 -1.59 1.07
CA GLY A 24 -0.20 -0.94 2.29
C GLY A 24 -1.72 -1.02 2.45
N GLY A 25 -2.27 -0.27 3.39
CA GLY A 25 -3.71 -0.09 3.56
C GLY A 25 -4.47 -1.40 3.74
N GLY A 26 -5.73 -1.41 3.31
CA GLY A 26 -6.66 -2.53 3.53
C GLY A 26 -6.17 -3.84 2.90
N TRP A 27 -5.69 -3.81 1.66
CA TRP A 27 -5.12 -4.99 1.02
C TRP A 27 -3.83 -5.48 1.69
N GLY A 28 -3.04 -4.59 2.26
CA GLY A 28 -1.86 -4.96 3.04
C GLY A 28 -2.23 -5.66 4.34
N ILE A 29 -3.32 -5.24 4.99
CA ILE A 29 -3.86 -5.90 6.19
C ILE A 29 -4.43 -7.28 5.84
N ASP A 30 -5.23 -7.37 4.78
CA ASP A 30 -5.74 -8.65 4.30
C ASP A 30 -4.61 -9.59 3.87
N ALA A 31 -3.52 -9.07 3.30
CA ALA A 31 -2.32 -9.86 3.04
C ALA A 31 -1.69 -10.41 4.32
N LEU A 32 -1.62 -9.62 5.39
CA LEU A 32 -1.08 -10.06 6.68
C LEU A 32 -1.95 -11.13 7.35
N VAL A 33 -3.28 -10.99 7.27
CA VAL A 33 -4.24 -11.96 7.81
C VAL A 33 -4.33 -13.23 6.94
N GLY A 34 -4.07 -13.09 5.63
CA GLY A 34 -4.03 -14.20 4.67
C GLY A 34 -5.35 -14.47 3.94
N GLU A 35 -6.37 -13.62 4.14
CA GLU A 35 -7.67 -13.72 3.49
C GLU A 35 -8.26 -12.34 3.18
N GLN A 36 -9.18 -12.26 2.22
CA GLN A 36 -9.90 -11.03 1.94
C GLN A 36 -11.03 -10.85 2.95
N THR A 37 -10.94 -9.86 3.83
CA THR A 37 -11.87 -9.70 4.96
C THR A 37 -13.00 -8.73 4.68
N ARG A 38 -12.84 -7.87 3.67
CA ARG A 38 -13.85 -6.92 3.19
C ARG A 38 -13.66 -6.58 1.71
N ALA A 39 -14.59 -5.81 1.16
CA ALA A 39 -14.41 -5.23 -0.16
C ALA A 39 -13.45 -4.03 -0.10
N HIS A 40 -12.56 -3.91 -1.08
CA HIS A 40 -11.61 -2.79 -1.22
C HIS A 40 -11.85 -2.04 -2.53
N SER A 41 -11.95 -0.70 -2.45
CA SER A 41 -12.12 0.17 -3.62
C SER A 41 -10.79 0.54 -4.27
N ASP A 42 -9.73 0.52 -3.48
CA ASP A 42 -8.39 0.99 -3.79
C ASP A 42 -7.32 -0.07 -3.50
N LEU A 43 -6.09 0.22 -3.94
CA LEU A 43 -4.87 -0.52 -3.61
C LEU A 43 -3.73 0.47 -3.34
N ASP A 44 -3.24 0.51 -2.10
CA ASP A 44 -2.10 1.34 -1.70
C ASP A 44 -0.77 0.64 -2.01
N LEU A 45 0.08 1.29 -2.79
CA LEU A 45 1.38 0.77 -3.21
C LEU A 45 2.51 1.73 -2.88
N MET A 46 3.41 1.28 -2.02
CA MET A 46 4.70 1.93 -1.82
C MET A 46 5.66 1.44 -2.89
N HIS A 47 6.29 2.36 -3.59
CA HIS A 47 7.24 2.06 -4.67
C HIS A 47 8.50 2.90 -4.51
N ARG A 48 9.60 2.46 -5.15
CA ARG A 48 10.83 3.25 -5.20
C ARG A 48 10.61 4.47 -6.07
N GLN A 49 10.92 5.67 -5.56
CA GLN A 49 10.78 6.92 -6.30
C GLN A 49 11.45 6.87 -7.69
N GLU A 50 12.64 6.27 -7.79
CA GLU A 50 13.39 6.14 -9.03
C GLU A 50 12.71 5.22 -10.08
N GLN A 51 11.74 4.40 -9.67
CA GLN A 51 10.96 3.52 -10.55
C GLN A 51 9.63 4.14 -11.00
N GLU A 52 9.26 5.34 -10.53
CA GLU A 52 7.95 5.96 -10.78
C GLU A 52 7.54 5.98 -12.27
N PRO A 53 8.41 6.35 -13.24
CA PRO A 53 8.02 6.33 -14.65
C PRO A 53 7.60 4.93 -15.15
N ARG A 54 8.21 3.88 -14.62
CA ARG A 54 7.89 2.48 -14.96
C ARG A 54 6.59 2.04 -14.31
N VAL A 55 6.33 2.48 -13.07
CA VAL A 55 5.06 2.27 -12.36
C VAL A 55 3.90 2.86 -13.18
N VAL A 56 4.01 4.13 -13.56
CA VAL A 56 2.98 4.84 -14.32
C VAL A 56 2.75 4.17 -15.68
N ALA A 57 3.81 3.84 -16.42
CA ALA A 57 3.69 3.18 -17.71
C ALA A 57 3.04 1.79 -17.61
N ALA A 58 3.40 0.99 -16.60
CA ALA A 58 2.81 -0.33 -16.38
C ALA A 58 1.32 -0.24 -16.06
N LEU A 59 0.93 0.65 -15.14
CA LEU A 59 -0.47 0.84 -14.75
C LEU A 59 -1.31 1.46 -15.88
N ALA A 60 -0.73 2.35 -16.70
CA ALA A 60 -1.38 2.85 -17.90
C ALA A 60 -1.68 1.73 -18.90
N GLY A 61 -0.78 0.76 -19.04
CA GLY A 61 -1.01 -0.46 -19.84
C GLY A 61 -2.17 -1.33 -19.32
N GLU A 62 -2.48 -1.24 -18.03
CA GLU A 62 -3.61 -1.91 -17.38
C GLU A 62 -4.89 -1.04 -17.36
N GLY A 63 -4.86 0.14 -18.01
CA GLY A 63 -6.02 1.01 -18.19
C GLY A 63 -6.25 2.04 -17.08
N PHE A 64 -5.27 2.27 -16.20
CA PHE A 64 -5.33 3.33 -15.20
C PHE A 64 -4.78 4.65 -15.74
N ALA A 65 -5.36 5.77 -15.32
CA ALA A 65 -4.89 7.11 -15.65
C ALA A 65 -4.74 7.96 -14.39
N GLU A 66 -3.78 8.88 -14.39
CA GLU A 66 -3.56 9.77 -13.25
C GLU A 66 -4.76 10.69 -13.04
N THR A 67 -5.26 10.76 -11.81
CA THR A 67 -6.42 11.57 -11.40
C THR A 67 -6.12 12.52 -10.25
N LEU A 68 -5.05 12.28 -9.51
CA LEU A 68 -4.56 13.14 -8.44
C LEU A 68 -3.04 13.14 -8.45
N ASP A 69 -2.43 14.32 -8.37
CA ASP A 69 -0.98 14.46 -8.21
C ASP A 69 -0.65 15.37 -7.02
N VAL A 70 -0.02 14.79 -6.00
CA VAL A 70 0.52 15.49 -4.83
C VAL A 70 1.97 15.04 -4.60
N ARG A 71 2.71 14.72 -5.67
CA ARG A 71 4.10 14.27 -5.56
C ARG A 71 5.00 15.34 -4.92
N PRO A 72 6.03 14.93 -4.16
CA PRO A 72 6.46 13.55 -3.91
C PRO A 72 5.71 12.82 -2.78
N VAL A 73 4.62 13.38 -2.23
CA VAL A 73 3.91 12.77 -1.09
C VAL A 73 3.14 11.52 -1.52
N ARG A 74 2.25 11.68 -2.50
CA ARG A 74 1.49 10.59 -3.12
C ARG A 74 0.83 11.04 -4.42
N PHE A 75 0.33 10.10 -5.21
CA PHE A 75 -0.51 10.37 -6.37
C PHE A 75 -1.46 9.20 -6.61
N VAL A 76 -2.55 9.41 -7.35
CA VAL A 76 -3.57 8.37 -7.59
C VAL A 76 -3.73 8.15 -9.08
N LEU A 77 -3.78 6.88 -9.44
CA LEU A 77 -4.16 6.41 -10.77
C LEU A 77 -5.50 5.68 -10.66
N SER A 78 -6.50 6.15 -11.41
CA SER A 78 -7.85 5.59 -11.42
C SER A 78 -8.15 4.86 -12.73
N ALA A 79 -8.86 3.74 -12.64
CA ALA A 79 -9.46 3.08 -13.80
C ALA A 79 -10.88 3.62 -14.06
N PRO A 80 -11.40 3.53 -15.31
CA PRO A 80 -12.75 3.99 -15.65
C PRO A 80 -13.89 3.35 -14.84
N ASP A 81 -13.64 2.18 -14.25
CA ASP A 81 -14.60 1.45 -13.40
C ASP A 81 -14.52 1.84 -11.91
N GLY A 82 -13.79 2.92 -11.58
CA GLY A 82 -13.72 3.51 -10.25
C GLY A 82 -12.78 2.79 -9.28
N ARG A 83 -11.88 1.93 -9.78
CA ARG A 83 -10.78 1.37 -8.97
C ARG A 83 -9.62 2.37 -8.93
N ASP A 84 -9.07 2.57 -7.75
CA ASP A 84 -7.94 3.49 -7.53
C ASP A 84 -6.68 2.74 -7.11
N ILE A 85 -5.52 3.22 -7.56
CA ILE A 85 -4.21 2.83 -7.05
C ILE A 85 -3.59 4.07 -6.41
N ASP A 86 -3.46 4.07 -5.09
CA ASP A 86 -2.76 5.14 -4.36
C ASP A 86 -1.27 4.79 -4.31
N LEU A 87 -0.44 5.71 -4.79
CA LEU A 87 0.98 5.49 -5.01
C LEU A 87 1.80 6.38 -4.09
N HIS A 88 2.67 5.73 -3.31
CA HIS A 88 3.51 6.37 -2.31
C HIS A 88 4.99 6.22 -2.70
N PRO A 89 5.64 7.28 -3.22
CA PRO A 89 7.06 7.26 -3.56
C PRO A 89 7.93 7.16 -2.30
N LEU A 90 8.84 6.20 -2.29
CA LEU A 90 9.80 5.98 -1.21
C LEU A 90 11.23 6.22 -1.71
N ALA A 91 12.01 6.98 -0.93
CA ALA A 91 13.45 7.06 -1.05
C ALA A 91 14.11 6.07 -0.08
N PHE A 92 14.69 4.99 -0.62
CA PHE A 92 15.35 3.96 0.18
C PHE A 92 16.80 4.34 0.52
N ALA A 93 17.21 4.03 1.75
CA ALA A 93 18.59 4.11 2.20
C ALA A 93 19.32 2.76 2.01
N PRO A 94 20.67 2.75 2.03
CA PRO A 94 21.45 1.52 1.89
C PRO A 94 21.20 0.44 2.95
N ASP A 95 20.70 0.83 4.12
CA ASP A 95 20.34 -0.10 5.21
C ASP A 95 18.96 -0.76 5.01
N GLY A 96 18.26 -0.44 3.92
CA GLY A 96 16.94 -0.97 3.59
C GLY A 96 15.78 -0.21 4.24
N SER A 97 16.04 0.79 5.09
CA SER A 97 15.02 1.74 5.51
C SER A 97 14.62 2.66 4.36
N ALA A 98 13.49 3.35 4.50
CA ALA A 98 13.05 4.33 3.52
C ALA A 98 12.38 5.54 4.18
N VAL A 99 12.28 6.61 3.43
CA VAL A 99 11.51 7.81 3.79
C VAL A 99 10.53 8.15 2.68
N GLN A 100 9.34 8.59 3.06
CA GLN A 100 8.35 9.18 2.18
C GLN A 100 8.17 10.65 2.56
N SER A 101 8.06 11.53 1.56
CA SER A 101 7.70 12.92 1.81
C SER A 101 6.30 13.02 2.42
N SER A 102 6.09 14.02 3.28
CA SER A 102 4.76 14.39 3.78
C SER A 102 4.45 15.84 3.39
N LEU A 103 3.23 16.30 3.69
CA LEU A 103 2.84 17.70 3.47
C LEU A 103 3.64 18.69 4.34
N ASP A 104 4.23 18.24 5.44
CA ASP A 104 5.20 19.01 6.22
C ASP A 104 6.61 18.50 5.93
N PRO A 105 7.44 19.23 5.16
CA PRO A 105 8.80 18.81 4.81
C PRO A 105 9.71 18.49 6.01
N ARG A 106 9.36 18.98 7.21
CA ARG A 106 10.12 18.71 8.45
C ARG A 106 9.74 17.38 9.11
N SER A 107 8.68 16.73 8.65
CA SER A 107 8.08 15.56 9.29
C SER A 107 7.81 14.46 8.25
N PRO A 108 8.84 13.91 7.57
CA PRO A 108 8.65 12.82 6.62
C PRO A 108 8.19 11.54 7.32
N PHE A 109 7.50 10.67 6.59
CA PHE A 109 7.15 9.34 7.11
C PHE A 109 8.37 8.43 7.00
N VAL A 110 8.81 7.88 8.14
CA VAL A 110 9.95 6.97 8.21
C VAL A 110 9.49 5.51 8.17
N TYR A 111 10.13 4.72 7.32
CA TYR A 111 9.89 3.29 7.15
C TYR A 111 11.16 2.52 7.56
N PRO A 112 11.23 2.00 8.79
CA PRO A 112 12.34 1.13 9.19
C PRO A 112 12.42 -0.10 8.27
N ALA A 113 13.63 -0.61 7.99
CA ALA A 113 13.78 -1.78 7.11
C ALA A 113 12.91 -2.97 7.52
N ALA A 114 12.74 -3.17 8.84
CA ALA A 114 11.92 -4.23 9.42
C ALA A 114 10.41 -4.09 9.14
N CYS A 115 9.92 -2.93 8.68
CA CYS A 115 8.51 -2.76 8.34
C CYS A 115 8.15 -3.33 6.97
N PHE A 116 9.13 -3.71 6.15
CA PHE A 116 8.91 -4.37 4.87
C PHE A 116 8.93 -5.89 5.08
N VAL A 117 7.74 -6.49 5.07
CA VAL A 117 7.54 -7.91 5.31
C VAL A 117 6.79 -8.54 4.13
N THR A 118 6.31 -9.77 4.31
CA THR A 118 5.46 -10.46 3.34
C THR A 118 4.17 -10.94 3.98
N GLY A 119 3.10 -10.94 3.19
CA GLY A 119 1.82 -11.55 3.50
C GLY A 119 1.38 -12.47 2.35
N THR A 120 0.11 -12.87 2.35
CA THR A 120 -0.48 -13.77 1.34
C THR A 120 -1.79 -13.21 0.81
N ILE A 121 -1.95 -13.12 -0.50
CA ILE A 121 -3.22 -12.79 -1.17
C ILE A 121 -3.55 -13.94 -2.13
N GLY A 122 -4.70 -14.59 -1.95
CA GLY A 122 -5.11 -15.70 -2.82
C GLY A 122 -4.11 -16.87 -2.87
N GLY A 123 -3.42 -17.15 -1.76
CA GLY A 123 -2.36 -18.15 -1.68
C GLY A 123 -1.00 -17.73 -2.28
N VAL A 124 -0.88 -16.51 -2.82
CA VAL A 124 0.37 -15.97 -3.36
C VAL A 124 1.06 -15.09 -2.33
N THR A 125 2.33 -15.36 -2.04
CA THR A 125 3.15 -14.49 -1.19
C THR A 125 3.40 -13.14 -1.86
N VAL A 126 3.08 -12.06 -1.15
CA VAL A 126 3.20 -10.68 -1.63
C VAL A 126 4.00 -9.82 -0.65
N PRO A 127 4.84 -8.89 -1.12
CA PRO A 127 5.49 -7.90 -0.25
C PRO A 127 4.47 -6.89 0.31
N CYS A 128 4.47 -6.65 1.62
CA CYS A 128 3.56 -5.70 2.26
C CYS A 128 4.20 -5.00 3.47
N LEU A 129 3.49 -4.02 4.03
CA LEU A 129 3.88 -3.41 5.31
C LEU A 129 3.57 -4.33 6.47
N SER A 130 4.40 -4.26 7.50
CA SER A 130 4.19 -4.94 8.78
C SER A 130 2.93 -4.45 9.49
N ALA A 131 2.36 -5.29 10.36
CA ALA A 131 1.20 -4.94 11.17
C ALA A 131 1.43 -3.66 11.99
N GLN A 132 2.58 -3.52 12.65
CA GLN A 132 2.92 -2.31 13.41
C GLN A 132 2.87 -1.06 12.53
N ARG A 133 3.41 -1.15 11.30
CA ARG A 133 3.43 0.02 10.41
C ARG A 133 2.04 0.39 9.89
N GLN A 134 1.17 -0.59 9.66
CA GLN A 134 -0.23 -0.34 9.34
C GLN A 134 -0.91 0.43 10.48
N VAL A 135 -0.69 0.04 11.74
CA VAL A 135 -1.20 0.75 12.92
C VAL A 135 -0.67 2.18 13.01
N ASP A 136 0.63 2.38 12.79
CA ASP A 136 1.26 3.71 12.86
C ASP A 136 0.60 4.71 11.89
N PHE A 137 0.12 4.24 10.74
CA PHE A 137 -0.58 5.07 9.76
C PHE A 137 -2.06 5.31 10.05
N HIS A 138 -2.65 4.56 10.98
CA HIS A 138 -4.03 4.74 11.43
C HIS A 138 -4.07 5.62 12.70
N GLN A 139 -3.53 6.85 12.56
CA GLN A 139 -3.41 7.83 13.64
C GLN A 139 -3.81 9.24 13.18
N GLY A 140 -4.35 10.04 14.09
CA GLY A 140 -4.53 11.49 13.88
C GLY A 140 -5.78 11.89 13.09
N TYR A 141 -6.72 10.97 12.89
CA TYR A 141 -8.02 11.24 12.28
C TYR A 141 -9.12 10.41 12.96
N GLU A 142 -10.38 10.83 12.76
CA GLU A 142 -11.55 10.07 13.25
C GLU A 142 -11.73 8.80 12.41
N PRO A 143 -11.70 7.60 13.01
CA PRO A 143 -11.73 6.35 12.26
C PRO A 143 -13.09 6.12 11.60
N ARG A 144 -13.05 5.58 10.38
CA ARG A 144 -14.21 5.03 9.69
C ARG A 144 -14.47 3.60 10.14
N GLU A 145 -15.63 3.05 9.78
CA GLU A 145 -15.98 1.65 10.08
C GLU A 145 -14.94 0.65 9.55
N GLN A 146 -14.42 0.89 8.35
CA GLN A 146 -13.35 0.05 7.79
C GLN A 146 -12.04 0.13 8.59
N ASP A 147 -11.71 1.31 9.13
CA ASP A 147 -10.49 1.49 9.92
C ASP A 147 -10.63 0.74 11.26
N LEU A 148 -11.81 0.78 11.89
CA LEU A 148 -12.11 0.03 13.11
C LEU A 148 -12.04 -1.50 12.88
N HIS A 149 -12.59 -1.97 11.77
CA HIS A 149 -12.52 -3.38 11.34
C HIS A 149 -11.07 -3.81 11.13
N ASP A 150 -10.32 -3.04 10.34
CA ASP A 150 -8.91 -3.28 10.02
C ASP A 150 -8.05 -3.34 11.29
N MET A 151 -8.24 -2.41 12.24
CA MET A 151 -7.52 -2.43 13.52
C MET A 151 -7.92 -3.63 14.39
N ALA A 152 -9.19 -4.03 14.39
CA ALA A 152 -9.64 -5.23 15.12
C ALA A 152 -8.98 -6.51 14.61
N LEU A 153 -8.81 -6.63 13.28
CA LEU A 153 -8.07 -7.76 12.67
C LEU A 153 -6.62 -7.79 13.13
N LEU A 154 -5.93 -6.64 13.09
CA LEU A 154 -4.54 -6.57 13.52
C LEU A 154 -4.36 -6.93 15.01
N ARG A 155 -5.27 -6.46 15.88
CA ARG A 155 -5.29 -6.87 17.30
C ARG A 155 -5.47 -8.37 17.45
N GLY A 156 -6.44 -8.95 16.74
CA GLY A 156 -6.77 -10.37 16.85
C GLY A 156 -5.67 -11.29 16.32
N ALA A 157 -5.08 -10.94 15.17
CA ALA A 157 -4.08 -11.79 14.52
C ALA A 157 -2.67 -11.64 15.10
N PHE A 158 -2.29 -10.43 15.56
CA PHE A 158 -0.91 -10.12 15.95
C PHE A 158 -0.75 -9.75 17.43
N GLY A 159 -1.83 -9.57 18.20
CA GLY A 159 -1.76 -9.18 19.61
C GLY A 159 -1.17 -7.80 19.85
N ILE A 160 -1.20 -6.92 18.84
CA ILE A 160 -0.65 -5.56 18.93
C ILE A 160 -1.71 -4.57 19.43
N THR A 161 -1.28 -3.48 20.07
CA THR A 161 -2.16 -2.37 20.47
C THR A 161 -2.39 -1.44 19.29
N THR A 162 -3.61 -0.93 19.15
CA THR A 162 -4.02 0.05 18.12
C THR A 162 -4.54 1.33 18.76
N HIS A 163 -4.72 2.39 17.98
CA HIS A 163 -5.13 3.72 18.49
C HIS A 163 -6.61 3.83 18.84
N PHE A 164 -7.42 2.91 18.29
CA PHE A 164 -8.85 2.73 18.50
C PHE A 164 -9.21 1.27 18.22
#